data_AF-A0A6B2LL32-F1
#
_entry.id   AF-A0A6B2LL32-F1
#
_cell.length_a   1.000
_cell.length_b   1.000
_cell.length_c   1.000
_cell.angle_alpha   90.00
_cell.angle_beta   90.00
_cell.angle_gamma   90.00
#
_symmetry.space_group_name_H-M   'P 1'
#
loop_
_entity.id
_entity.type
_entity.pdbx_description
1 polymer ?
#
loop_
_entity_poly.entity_id
_entity_poly.type
_entity_poly.pdbx_seq_one_letter_code
_entity_poly.pdbx_strand_id
1 'polypeptide(L)'
;MATSVQQTQTVENTVGTPMYLAPEQETVGAIYNQKVDIYSLGIIYFEMCYNFNTKAERMMTLKELRLPTTRLPQEFVNSFPQQADLILCMVQHHPEKRPNTKQLLSSPLLPPKLEEEILKEAIRSILSSRNTSIY
;
A
#
# COMPACT_ATOMS: atom_id res chain seq x y z
N MET A 1 25.09 6.48 40.00
CA MET A 1 25.48 7.54 39.05
C MET A 1 25.22 7.02 37.63
N ALA A 2 24.42 7.79 36.89
CA ALA A 2 24.04 7.75 35.47
C ALA A 2 24.12 6.44 34.66
N THR A 3 22.94 5.88 34.37
CA THR A 3 22.68 4.95 33.26
C THR A 3 22.82 5.70 31.94
N SER A 4 23.75 5.26 31.09
CA SER A 4 23.97 5.80 29.74
C SER A 4 22.81 5.44 28.83
N VAL A 5 21.98 6.43 28.52
CA VAL A 5 20.91 6.37 27.52
C VAL A 5 21.58 6.29 26.14
N GLN A 6 21.42 5.18 25.44
CA GLN A 6 21.81 5.07 24.03
C GLN A 6 20.89 6.00 23.22
N GLN A 7 21.44 7.14 22.79
CA GLN A 7 20.80 8.03 21.83
C GLN A 7 20.64 7.29 20.51
N THR A 8 19.41 6.91 20.18
CA THR A 8 19.00 6.60 18.81
C THR A 8 19.22 7.87 17.99
N GLN A 9 20.32 7.92 17.23
CA GLN A 9 20.54 8.97 16.23
C GLN A 9 19.49 8.80 15.13
N THR A 10 18.40 9.55 15.23
CA THR A 10 17.47 9.75 14.12
C THR A 10 18.23 10.49 13.02
N VAL A 11 18.31 9.87 11.85
CA VAL A 11 18.96 10.46 10.66
C VAL A 11 18.12 11.65 10.19
N GLU A 12 18.40 12.84 10.74
CA GLU A 12 17.71 14.09 10.36
C GLU A 12 18.11 14.60 8.96
N ASN A 13 19.01 13.91 8.26
CA ASN A 13 19.60 14.37 7.00
C ASN A 13 19.01 13.77 5.72
N THR A 14 17.79 13.22 5.76
CA THR A 14 17.11 12.82 4.52
C THR A 14 16.21 13.95 4.04
N VAL A 15 16.73 14.80 3.14
CA VAL A 15 15.91 15.69 2.33
C VAL A 15 14.96 14.81 1.51
N GLY A 16 13.68 14.78 1.87
CA GLY A 16 12.67 13.90 1.29
C GLY A 16 11.38 13.89 2.13
N THR A 17 10.41 13.06 1.75
CA THR A 17 9.23 12.81 2.60
C THR A 17 9.43 11.49 3.35
N PRO A 18 10.01 11.48 4.56
CA PRO A 18 10.51 10.27 5.23
C PRO A 18 9.40 9.24 5.52
N MET A 19 8.14 9.66 5.53
CA MET A 19 6.99 8.78 5.77
C MET A 19 6.81 7.68 4.70
N TYR A 20 7.43 7.82 3.53
CA TYR A 20 7.37 6.78 2.48
C TYR A 20 8.55 5.82 2.51
N LEU A 21 9.60 6.12 3.26
CA LEU A 21 10.80 5.28 3.30
C LEU A 21 10.50 3.96 3.98
N ALA A 22 10.97 2.89 3.36
CA ALA A 22 10.92 1.56 3.94
C ALA A 22 11.83 1.50 5.19
N PRO A 23 11.50 0.71 6.21
CA PRO A 23 12.25 0.67 7.47
C PRO A 23 13.75 0.37 7.28
N GLU A 24 14.09 -0.47 6.32
CA GLU A 24 15.48 -0.80 6.01
C GLU A 24 16.29 0.37 5.43
N GLN A 25 15.64 1.38 4.84
CA GLN A 25 16.31 2.57 4.28
C GLN A 25 16.71 3.57 5.36
N GLU A 26 16.16 3.46 6.57
CA GLU A 26 16.50 4.34 7.69
C GLU A 26 17.83 3.96 8.36
N THR A 27 18.36 2.79 8.05
CA THR A 27 19.65 2.31 8.58
C THR A 27 20.79 2.76 7.66
N VAL A 28 21.76 3.49 8.21
CA VAL A 28 22.94 3.95 7.48
C VAL A 28 23.73 2.74 6.94
N GLY A 29 24.02 2.75 5.64
CA GLY A 29 24.78 1.69 4.97
C GLY A 29 23.99 0.42 4.64
N ALA A 30 22.66 0.43 4.84
CA ALA A 30 21.81 -0.69 4.42
C ALA A 30 21.79 -0.86 2.90
N ILE A 31 21.94 -2.11 2.46
CA ILE A 31 21.71 -2.50 1.07
C ILE A 31 20.23 -2.81 0.94
N TYR A 32 19.54 -2.07 0.08
CA TYR A 32 18.13 -2.29 -0.21
C TYR A 32 17.92 -2.65 -1.67
N ASN A 33 16.76 -3.20 -1.98
CA ASN A 33 16.38 -3.66 -3.32
C ASN A 33 15.06 -2.98 -3.75
N GLN A 34 14.49 -3.40 -4.87
CA GLN A 34 13.23 -2.85 -5.42
C GLN A 34 12.00 -3.01 -4.51
N LYS A 35 12.09 -3.74 -3.38
CA LYS A 35 10.98 -3.87 -2.42
C LYS A 35 10.75 -2.58 -1.61
N VAL A 36 11.70 -1.64 -1.62
CA VAL A 36 11.49 -0.31 -1.03
C VAL A 36 10.41 0.47 -1.78
N ASP A 37 10.32 0.28 -3.10
CA ASP A 37 9.30 0.91 -3.94
C ASP A 37 7.91 0.30 -3.65
N ILE A 38 7.85 -1.01 -3.37
CA ILE A 38 6.60 -1.68 -2.97
C ILE A 38 6.09 -1.12 -1.64
N TYR A 39 6.99 -0.88 -0.68
CA TYR A 39 6.62 -0.26 0.61
C TYR A 39 6.10 1.16 0.41
N SER A 40 6.86 1.99 -0.32
CA SER A 40 6.48 3.36 -0.66
C SER A 40 5.10 3.41 -1.32
N LEU A 41 4.86 2.51 -2.28
CA LEU A 41 3.58 2.39 -2.96
C LEU A 41 2.44 2.00 -2.02
N GLY A 42 2.69 1.16 -1.01
CA GLY A 42 1.67 0.78 -0.02
C GLY A 42 1.20 1.98 0.80
N ILE A 43 2.14 2.85 1.21
CA ILE A 43 1.82 4.10 1.91
C ILE A 43 1.04 5.06 0.99
N ILE A 44 1.50 5.25 -0.25
CA ILE A 44 0.82 6.13 -1.22
C ILE A 44 -0.59 5.59 -1.52
N TYR A 45 -0.74 4.28 -1.68
CA TYR A 45 -2.02 3.67 -1.99
C TYR A 45 -3.02 3.85 -0.84
N PHE A 46 -2.57 3.74 0.41
CA PHE A 46 -3.40 4.09 1.56
C PHE A 46 -3.88 5.55 1.49
N GLU A 47 -2.97 6.50 1.20
CA GLU A 47 -3.35 7.92 1.08
C GLU A 47 -4.29 8.22 -0.08
N MET A 48 -4.21 7.46 -1.18
CA MET A 48 -5.15 7.61 -2.30
C MET A 48 -6.57 7.17 -1.90
N CYS A 49 -6.71 6.24 -0.97
CA CYS A 49 -7.99 5.69 -0.56
C CYS A 49 -8.56 6.34 0.72
N TYR A 50 -7.73 6.96 1.56
CA TYR A 50 -8.14 7.52 2.84
C TYR A 50 -8.01 9.06 2.86
N ASN A 51 -9.13 9.73 3.09
CA ASN A 51 -9.16 11.19 3.20
C ASN A 51 -8.86 11.64 4.62
N PHE A 52 -7.88 12.54 4.78
CA PHE A 52 -7.55 13.16 6.06
C PHE A 52 -8.16 14.55 6.16
N ASN A 53 -8.68 14.90 7.34
CA ASN A 53 -9.22 16.25 7.57
C ASN A 53 -8.09 17.25 7.88
N THR A 54 -7.02 16.78 8.52
CA THR A 54 -5.89 17.63 8.92
C THR A 54 -4.54 16.98 8.64
N LYS A 55 -3.50 17.81 8.50
CA LYS A 55 -2.12 17.35 8.37
C LYS A 55 -1.64 16.57 9.61
N ALA A 56 -2.13 16.92 10.79
CA ALA A 56 -1.76 16.26 12.04
C ALA A 56 -2.32 14.83 12.11
N GLU A 57 -3.60 14.66 11.76
CA GLU A 57 -4.26 13.35 11.65
C GLU A 57 -3.52 12.45 10.65
N ARG A 58 -3.20 13.00 9.47
CA ARG A 58 -2.40 12.31 8.46
C ARG A 58 -1.06 11.83 9.04
N MET A 59 -0.33 12.71 9.70
CA MET A 59 0.97 12.37 10.27
C MET A 59 0.86 11.27 11.32
N MET A 60 -0.13 11.33 12.22
CA MET A 60 -0.31 10.30 13.25
C MET A 60 -0.70 8.95 12.63
N THR A 61 -1.63 8.96 11.68
CA THR A 61 -2.09 7.74 11.00
C THR A 61 -0.96 7.07 10.22
N LEU A 62 -0.17 7.84 9.48
CA LEU A 62 1.00 7.30 8.78
C LEU A 62 2.07 6.79 9.74
N LYS A 63 2.27 7.41 10.91
CA LYS A 63 3.18 6.88 11.93
C LYS A 63 2.72 5.51 12.45
N GLU A 64 1.43 5.36 12.75
CA GLU A 64 0.86 4.08 13.19
C GLU A 64 0.98 2.97 12.13
N LEU A 65 0.81 3.32 10.85
CA LEU A 65 0.99 2.40 9.74
C LEU A 65 2.44 1.90 9.62
N ARG A 66 3.42 2.75 9.95
CA ARG A 66 4.87 2.44 9.91
C ARG A 66 5.40 1.74 11.17
N LEU A 67 4.57 1.51 12.18
CA LEU A 67 4.99 0.72 13.34
C LEU A 67 5.18 -0.75 12.95
N PRO A 68 6.05 -1.52 13.64
CA PRO A 68 6.19 -2.96 13.41
C PRO A 68 4.91 -3.78 13.54
N THR A 69 3.92 -3.25 14.28
CA THR A 69 2.58 -3.87 14.42
C THR A 69 1.62 -3.49 13.30
N THR A 70 1.96 -2.50 12.46
CA THR A 70 1.23 -1.98 11.31
C THR A 70 -0.27 -1.82 11.56
N ARG A 71 -0.71 -0.59 11.88
CA ARG A 71 -2.12 -0.32 12.20
C ARG A 71 -2.78 0.57 11.15
N LEU A 72 -3.89 0.09 10.60
CA LEU A 72 -4.80 0.89 9.77
C LEU A 72 -5.99 1.37 10.61
N PRO A 73 -6.60 2.53 10.28
CA PRO A 73 -7.83 2.97 10.92
C PRO A 73 -8.95 1.92 10.74
N GLN A 74 -9.74 1.68 11.78
CA GLN A 74 -10.75 0.61 11.74
C GLN A 74 -11.84 0.89 10.71
N GLU A 75 -12.23 2.15 10.57
CA GLU A 75 -13.14 2.66 9.56
C GLU A 75 -12.65 2.37 8.14
N PHE A 76 -11.34 2.44 7.90
CA PHE A 76 -10.73 2.12 6.61
C PHE A 76 -10.82 0.61 6.34
N VAL A 77 -10.45 -0.22 7.32
CA VAL A 77 -10.54 -1.68 7.20
C VAL A 77 -11.98 -2.13 6.92
N ASN A 78 -12.96 -1.50 7.56
CA ASN A 78 -14.37 -1.83 7.37
C ASN A 78 -14.90 -1.39 5.99
N SER A 79 -14.44 -0.24 5.48
CA SER A 79 -14.91 0.33 4.22
C SER A 79 -14.20 -0.24 2.99
N PHE A 80 -12.92 -0.61 3.14
CA PHE A 80 -12.02 -1.03 2.07
C PHE A 80 -11.20 -2.27 2.48
N PRO A 81 -11.85 -3.42 2.78
CA PRO A 81 -11.16 -4.58 3.33
C PRO A 81 -10.09 -5.17 2.37
N GLN A 82 -10.37 -5.23 1.07
CA GLN A 82 -9.41 -5.76 0.09
C GLN A 82 -8.18 -4.86 -0.07
N GLN A 83 -8.39 -3.54 -0.05
CA GLN A 83 -7.31 -2.56 -0.10
C GLN A 83 -6.50 -2.61 1.18
N ALA A 84 -7.14 -2.76 2.35
CA ALA A 84 -6.47 -2.92 3.62
C ALA A 84 -5.55 -4.15 3.60
N ASP A 85 -6.03 -5.31 3.16
CA ASP A 85 -5.21 -6.53 3.04
C ASP A 85 -4.01 -6.31 2.11
N LEU A 86 -4.25 -5.67 0.95
CA LEU A 86 -3.19 -5.39 -0.02
C LEU A 86 -2.13 -4.44 0.56
N ILE A 87 -2.56 -3.37 1.21
CA ILE A 87 -1.68 -2.39 1.87
C ILE A 87 -0.84 -3.10 2.94
N LEU A 88 -1.46 -3.91 3.80
CA LEU A 88 -0.76 -4.67 4.85
C LEU A 88 0.29 -5.62 4.29
N CYS A 89 0.05 -6.23 3.12
CA CYS A 89 1.07 -7.03 2.42
C CYS A 89 2.22 -6.18 1.88
N MET A 90 1.95 -4.96 1.40
CA MET A 90 2.94 -4.07 0.80
C MET A 90 3.84 -3.40 1.85
N VAL A 91 3.30 -3.04 3.00
CA VAL A 91 4.01 -2.29 4.07
C VAL A 91 4.66 -3.20 5.14
N GLN A 92 4.88 -4.48 4.83
CA GLN A 92 5.60 -5.38 5.74
C GLN A 92 7.00 -4.85 6.05
N HIS A 93 7.42 -4.85 7.32
CA HIS A 93 8.77 -4.37 7.69
C HIS A 93 9.89 -5.20 7.06
N HIS A 94 9.64 -6.50 6.90
CA HIS A 94 10.57 -7.46 6.34
C HIS A 94 10.43 -7.51 4.80
N PRO A 95 11.46 -7.11 4.02
CA PRO A 95 11.35 -6.99 2.56
C PRO A 95 11.05 -8.31 1.84
N GLU A 96 11.44 -9.44 2.43
CA GLU A 96 11.16 -10.79 1.93
C GLU A 96 9.68 -11.17 2.02
N LYS A 97 8.93 -10.57 2.95
CA LYS A 97 7.48 -10.79 3.11
C LYS A 97 6.65 -9.93 2.17
N ARG A 98 7.22 -8.85 1.62
CA ARG A 98 6.54 -8.01 0.62
C ARG A 98 6.41 -8.78 -0.70
N PRO A 99 5.32 -8.61 -1.45
CA PRO A 99 5.24 -9.13 -2.81
C PRO A 99 6.26 -8.40 -3.72
N ASN A 100 6.67 -9.05 -4.81
CA ASN A 100 7.29 -8.36 -5.94
C ASN A 100 6.20 -7.80 -6.88
N THR A 101 6.57 -6.93 -7.81
CA THR A 101 5.62 -6.27 -8.74
C THR A 101 4.79 -7.27 -9.54
N LYS A 102 5.36 -8.40 -9.96
CA LYS A 102 4.61 -9.43 -10.71
C LYS A 102 3.55 -10.10 -9.82
N GLN A 103 3.94 -10.45 -8.59
CA GLN A 103 3.02 -11.03 -7.60
C GLN A 103 1.89 -10.05 -7.26
N LEU A 104 2.22 -8.76 -7.13
CA LEU A 104 1.25 -7.71 -6.85
C LEU A 104 0.23 -7.58 -8.00
N LEU A 105 0.70 -7.53 -9.25
CA LEU A 105 -0.16 -7.44 -10.45
C LEU A 105 -1.04 -8.67 -10.67
N SER A 106 -0.62 -9.84 -10.16
CA SER A 106 -1.42 -11.07 -10.19
C SER A 106 -2.32 -11.27 -8.97
N SER A 107 -2.33 -10.32 -8.02
CA SER A 107 -3.08 -10.47 -6.78
C SER A 107 -4.58 -10.49 -7.04
N PRO A 108 -5.35 -11.40 -6.40
CA PRO A 108 -6.82 -11.38 -6.48
C PRO A 108 -7.43 -10.17 -5.78
N LEU A 109 -6.63 -9.41 -5.02
CA LEU A 109 -7.05 -8.18 -4.34
C LEU A 109 -7.09 -6.96 -5.28
N LEU A 110 -6.57 -7.09 -6.50
CA LEU A 110 -6.68 -6.04 -7.51
C LEU A 110 -7.99 -6.20 -8.31
N PRO A 111 -8.65 -5.09 -8.66
CA PRO A 111 -9.79 -5.15 -9.55
C PRO A 111 -9.36 -5.70 -10.93
N PRO A 112 -10.28 -6.35 -11.67
CA PRO A 112 -10.01 -6.82 -13.02
C PRO A 112 -9.54 -5.66 -13.90
N LYS A 113 -8.67 -5.97 -14.87
CA LYS A 113 -8.13 -4.96 -15.77
C LYS A 113 -9.28 -4.29 -16.53
N LEU A 114 -9.23 -2.98 -16.68
CA LEU A 114 -10.24 -2.21 -17.40
C LEU A 114 -10.48 -2.75 -18.82
N GLU A 115 -9.42 -3.19 -19.51
CA GLU A 115 -9.51 -3.83 -20.83
C GLU A 115 -10.33 -5.12 -20.80
N GLU A 116 -10.22 -5.91 -19.74
CA GLU A 116 -10.98 -7.14 -19.55
C GLU A 116 -12.46 -6.84 -19.28
N GLU A 117 -12.76 -5.79 -18.51
CA GLU A 117 -14.13 -5.34 -18.28
C GLU A 117 -14.77 -4.77 -19.54
N ILE A 118 -14.03 -3.96 -20.31
CA ILE A 118 -14.48 -3.48 -21.62
C ILE A 118 -14.75 -4.65 -22.57
N LEU A 119 -13.86 -5.65 -22.59
CA LEU A 119 -14.03 -6.84 -23.42
C LEU A 119 -15.25 -7.66 -22.98
N LYS A 120 -15.47 -7.86 -21.68
CA LYS A 120 -16.66 -8.55 -21.14
C LYS A 120 -17.94 -7.82 -21.53
N GLU A 121 -17.98 -6.50 -21.42
CA GLU A 121 -19.15 -5.70 -21.83
C GLU A 121 -19.40 -5.79 -23.33
N ALA A 122 -18.37 -5.72 -24.16
CA ALA A 122 -18.49 -5.91 -25.60
C ALA A 122 -19.07 -7.29 -25.94
N ILE A 123 -18.58 -8.35 -25.29
CA ILE A 123 -19.09 -9.72 -25.46
C ILE A 123 -20.55 -9.82 -25.01
N ARG A 124 -20.91 -9.28 -23.84
CA ARG A 124 -22.30 -9.27 -23.32
C ARG A 124 -23.25 -8.59 -24.31
N SER A 125 -22.84 -7.45 -24.88
CA SER A 125 -23.62 -6.71 -25.88
C SER A 125 -23.85 -7.51 -27.16
N ILE A 126 -22.82 -8.22 -27.66
CA ILE A 126 -22.94 -9.09 -28.84
C ILE A 126 -23.86 -10.29 -28.58
N LEU A 127 -23.81 -10.88 -27.37
CA LEU A 127 -24.63 -12.04 -27.02
C LEU A 127 -26.10 -11.64 -26.79
N SER A 128 -26.36 -10.49 -26.17
CA SER A 128 -27.73 -10.00 -25.94
C SER A 128 -28.43 -9.59 -27.23
N SER A 129 -27.70 -9.02 -28.19
CA SER A 129 -28.22 -8.63 -29.51
C SER A 129 -28.53 -9.81 -30.45
N ARG A 130 -27.98 -11.01 -30.19
CA ARG A 130 -28.33 -12.24 -30.95
C ARG A 130 -29.62 -12.92 -30.48
N ASN A 131 -30.10 -12.63 -29.26
CA ASN A 131 -31.29 -13.27 -28.69
C ASN A 131 -32.60 -12.49 -28.89
N THR A 132 -32.57 -11.32 -29.53
CA THR A 132 -33.75 -10.46 -29.75
C THR A 132 -34.38 -10.56 -31.15
N SER A 133 -33.99 -11.55 -31.96
CA SER A 133 -34.60 -11.77 -33.28
C SER A 133 -35.02 -13.23 -33.48
N ILE A 134 -36.00 -13.71 -32.72
CA ILE A 134 -37.03 -14.64 -33.19
C ILE A 134 -38.32 -14.30 -32.39
N TYR A 135 -39.43 -14.15 -33.13
CA TYR A 135 -40.82 -13.82 -32.76
C TYR A 135 -41.27 -12.40 -33.11
#